data_AF-A0A1E5V8E9-F1
#
_entry.id   AF-A0A1E5V8E9-F1
#
_cell.length_a   1.000
_cell.length_b   1.000
_cell.length_c   1.000
_cell.angle_alpha   90.00
_cell.angle_beta   90.00
_cell.angle_gamma   90.00
#
_symmetry.space_group_name_H-M   'P 1'
#
loop_
_entity.id
_entity.type
_entity.pdbx_description
1 polymer ?
#
loop_
_entity_poly.entity_id
_entity_poly.type
_entity_poly.pdbx_seq_one_letter_code
_entity_poly.pdbx_strand_id
1 'polypeptide(L)'
;MMVRATGTGRRPTLWYAAGSGSLPSTTPCTSWSWRTDDASSPSSLASRKAGRRRLRHTARLGTPACGKAFTSVRSRHRAWIVGAGGDPGDTVIFDIRTRDVIHGPNLCSAKSCPMLTAVGERVYALPKFPSWTKDPDFPPWFEVLDLSQARVVVTARRHHLEGCSWVELPHPPCFP
;
A
#
# COMPACT_ATOMS: atom_id res chain seq x y z
N MET A 1 6.78 -10.60 8.05
CA MET A 1 5.90 -10.68 9.25
C MET A 1 4.80 -11.69 8.97
N MET A 2 4.78 -12.80 9.71
CA MET A 2 3.81 -13.88 9.56
C MET A 2 2.55 -13.55 10.37
N VAL A 3 1.36 -13.70 9.78
CA VAL A 3 0.12 -13.76 10.58
C VAL A 3 -0.72 -14.95 10.14
N ARG A 4 -1.01 -15.81 11.11
CA ARG A 4 -1.95 -16.93 11.03
C ARG A 4 -3.25 -16.50 11.71
N ALA A 5 -4.39 -16.89 11.14
CA ALA A 5 -5.68 -16.78 11.80
C ALA A 5 -6.39 -18.13 11.78
N THR A 6 -6.72 -18.64 12.96
CA THR A 6 -7.70 -19.70 13.19
C THR A 6 -8.90 -19.07 13.90
N GLY A 7 -10.12 -19.40 13.49
CA GLY A 7 -11.32 -19.02 14.26
C GLY A 7 -12.55 -18.73 13.44
N THR A 8 -13.51 -19.63 13.56
CA THR A 8 -14.86 -19.68 13.01
C THR A 8 -15.75 -18.47 13.34
N GLY A 9 -16.54 -17.99 12.36
CA GLY A 9 -17.78 -17.22 12.60
C GLY A 9 -17.73 -15.72 12.29
N ARG A 10 -18.29 -15.34 11.13
CA ARG A 10 -18.80 -13.99 10.74
C ARG A 10 -17.86 -12.78 10.93
N ARG A 11 -17.07 -12.49 9.88
CA ARG A 11 -16.73 -11.19 9.24
C ARG A 11 -15.48 -11.42 8.37
N PRO A 12 -15.38 -10.92 7.13
CA PRO A 12 -14.15 -11.09 6.34
C PRO A 12 -13.09 -10.09 6.83
N THR A 13 -12.21 -10.54 7.71
CA THR A 13 -10.97 -9.84 8.05
C THR A 13 -9.91 -10.23 7.02
N LEU A 14 -9.38 -9.24 6.28
CA LEU A 14 -8.31 -9.47 5.31
C LEU A 14 -6.95 -9.24 5.98
N TRP A 15 -6.04 -10.20 5.86
CA TRP A 15 -4.67 -10.11 6.33
C TRP A 15 -3.72 -9.94 5.14
N TYR A 16 -2.68 -9.13 5.29
CA TYR A 16 -1.58 -8.99 4.31
C TYR A 16 -0.26 -9.45 4.93
N ALA A 17 0.50 -10.25 4.18
CA ALA A 17 1.86 -10.65 4.52
C ALA A 17 2.85 -9.73 3.80
N ALA A 18 3.68 -9.02 4.56
CA ALA A 18 4.85 -8.31 4.05
C ALA A 18 6.06 -9.25 4.05
N GLY A 19 6.61 -9.51 2.87
CA GLY A 19 7.87 -10.21 2.66
C GLY A 19 9.03 -9.21 2.54
N SER A 20 10.09 -9.42 3.31
CA SER A 20 11.35 -8.68 3.21
C SER A 20 12.27 -9.41 2.24
N GLY A 21 12.37 -8.92 1.01
CA GLY A 21 13.41 -9.29 0.06
C GLY A 21 14.28 -8.07 -0.22
N SER A 22 15.60 -8.20 -0.02
CA SER A 22 16.58 -7.23 -0.54
C SER A 22 16.70 -7.43 -2.05
N LEU A 23 16.38 -6.40 -2.83
CA LEU A 23 16.58 -6.39 -4.28
C LEU A 23 17.97 -5.82 -4.62
N PRO A 24 18.74 -6.43 -5.55
CA PRO A 24 19.89 -5.79 -6.16
C PRO A 24 19.44 -4.59 -7.03
N SER A 25 20.26 -3.54 -7.03
CA SER A 25 19.94 -2.14 -7.35
C SER A 25 19.59 -1.80 -8.81
N THR A 26 19.24 -2.76 -9.67
CA THR A 26 19.07 -2.49 -11.12
C THR A 26 17.92 -3.25 -11.79
N THR A 27 17.00 -3.88 -11.06
CA THR A 27 15.83 -4.51 -11.70
C THR A 27 14.67 -3.51 -11.81
N PRO A 28 14.12 -3.22 -13.01
CA PRO A 28 12.93 -2.40 -13.13
C PRO A 28 11.77 -3.09 -12.41
N CYS A 29 11.16 -2.37 -11.48
CA CYS A 29 10.15 -2.90 -10.56
C CYS A 29 8.77 -3.07 -11.23
N THR A 30 8.68 -3.76 -12.36
CA THR A 30 7.41 -3.94 -13.09
C THR A 30 6.73 -5.28 -12.83
N SER A 31 7.35 -6.19 -12.06
CA SER A 31 6.74 -7.46 -11.71
C SER A 31 6.98 -7.86 -10.26
N TRP A 32 5.88 -7.99 -9.51
CA TRP A 32 5.83 -8.85 -8.33
C TRP A 32 5.36 -10.22 -8.80
N SER A 33 6.27 -11.17 -8.97
CA SER A 33 5.91 -12.58 -9.19
C SER A 33 6.13 -13.35 -7.90
N TRP A 34 5.10 -14.05 -7.44
CA TRP A 34 5.26 -15.07 -6.42
C TRP A 34 5.87 -16.30 -7.11
N ARG A 35 7.13 -16.62 -6.80
CA ARG A 35 7.66 -17.96 -7.07
C ARG A 35 7.09 -18.91 -6.02
N THR A 36 6.37 -19.92 -6.46
CA THR A 36 6.15 -21.12 -5.66
C THR A 36 7.35 -22.02 -5.94
N ASP A 37 8.28 -22.12 -4.99
CA ASP A 37 9.35 -23.09 -5.08
C ASP A 37 8.73 -24.50 -4.98
N ASP A 38 8.71 -25.21 -6.10
CA ASP A 38 8.38 -26.64 -6.13
C ASP A 38 9.62 -27.41 -5.66
N ALA A 39 9.62 -27.80 -4.38
CA ALA A 39 10.58 -28.76 -3.87
C ALA A 39 10.19 -30.17 -4.33
N SER A 40 11.00 -30.75 -5.22
CA SER A 40 10.89 -32.12 -5.70
C SER A 40 11.36 -33.13 -4.65
N SER A 41 10.43 -33.93 -4.09
CA SER A 41 10.47 -35.41 -4.05
C SER A 41 9.61 -36.00 -2.90
N PRO A 42 9.05 -37.23 -3.05
CA PRO A 42 7.99 -37.74 -2.18
C PRO A 42 8.43 -38.86 -1.22
N SER A 43 7.70 -38.96 -0.10
CA SER A 43 7.27 -40.15 0.66
C SER A 43 7.21 -39.77 2.15
N SER A 44 6.19 -40.07 2.96
CA SER A 44 5.04 -40.94 2.82
C SER A 44 3.98 -40.51 3.86
N LEU A 45 2.75 -40.98 3.63
CA LEU A 45 1.60 -41.07 4.54
C LEU A 45 0.93 -39.79 5.08
N ALA A 46 -0.26 -39.59 4.53
CA ALA A 46 -1.49 -39.16 5.20
C ALA A 46 -1.45 -37.82 5.97
N SER A 47 -1.76 -36.72 5.28
CA SER A 47 -2.37 -35.58 5.95
C SER A 47 -3.35 -34.83 5.04
N ARG A 48 -4.62 -34.94 5.43
CA ARG A 48 -5.81 -34.16 5.09
C ARG A 48 -5.63 -33.12 3.97
N LYS A 49 -6.26 -33.36 2.81
CA LYS A 49 -6.47 -32.35 1.76
C LYS A 49 -7.24 -31.15 2.32
N ALA A 50 -6.53 -30.19 2.90
CA ALA A 50 -7.02 -28.84 3.03
C ALA A 50 -7.10 -28.26 1.62
N GLY A 51 -8.30 -28.16 1.05
CA GLY A 51 -8.51 -27.55 -0.25
C GLY A 51 -7.88 -26.16 -0.29
N ARG A 52 -6.81 -26.01 -1.06
CA ARG A 52 -6.10 -24.73 -1.21
C ARG A 52 -7.03 -23.77 -1.95
N ARG A 53 -7.70 -22.88 -1.22
CA ARG A 53 -8.64 -21.90 -1.79
C ARG A 53 -7.87 -20.99 -2.75
N ARG A 54 -8.10 -21.13 -4.06
CA ARG A 54 -7.44 -20.34 -5.10
C ARG A 54 -7.70 -18.86 -4.84
N LEU A 55 -6.63 -18.08 -4.64
CA LEU A 55 -6.74 -16.63 -4.51
C LEU A 55 -7.32 -16.06 -5.80
N ARG A 56 -8.32 -15.19 -5.68
CA ARG A 56 -8.94 -14.52 -6.82
C ARG A 56 -8.24 -13.19 -7.05
N HIS A 57 -7.67 -13.02 -8.24
CA HIS A 57 -7.16 -11.72 -8.68
C HIS A 57 -8.34 -10.77 -8.91
N THR A 58 -8.32 -9.62 -8.25
CA THR A 58 -9.47 -8.69 -8.26
C THR A 58 -9.23 -7.48 -9.18
N ALA A 59 -8.00 -6.97 -9.21
CA ALA A 59 -7.56 -5.90 -10.11
C ALA A 59 -6.04 -5.84 -10.13
N ARG A 60 -5.46 -5.27 -11.20
CA ARG A 60 -4.04 -4.93 -11.27
C ARG A 60 -3.87 -3.44 -10.99
N LEU A 61 -3.12 -3.10 -9.95
CA LEU A 61 -2.76 -1.73 -9.64
C LEU A 61 -1.50 -1.37 -10.43
N GLY A 62 -1.67 -0.69 -11.55
CA GLY A 62 -0.54 -0.17 -12.32
C GLY A 62 0.09 0.98 -11.58
N THR A 63 1.34 0.82 -11.13
CA THR A 63 2.10 1.91 -10.53
C THR A 63 3.43 2.07 -11.24
N PRO A 64 3.79 3.29 -11.69
CA PRO A 64 5.03 3.51 -12.43
C PRO A 64 6.29 3.36 -11.54
N ALA A 65 6.16 3.65 -10.23
CA ALA A 65 7.28 3.62 -9.29
C ALA A 65 7.15 2.49 -8.26
N CYS A 66 8.27 1.81 -7.96
CA CYS A 66 8.36 0.94 -6.80
C CYS A 66 8.55 1.70 -5.50
N GLY A 67 8.52 0.96 -4.39
CA GLY A 67 8.69 1.55 -3.06
C GLY A 67 7.41 2.15 -2.51
N LYS A 68 6.23 1.67 -2.94
CA LYS A 68 4.97 2.05 -2.32
C LYS A 68 4.64 1.16 -1.14
N ALA A 69 4.08 1.76 -0.12
CA ALA A 69 3.35 1.04 0.91
C ALA A 69 1.86 1.24 0.73
N PHE A 70 1.07 0.40 1.39
CA PHE A 70 -0.37 0.36 1.27
C PHE A 70 -1.04 0.33 2.63
N THR A 71 -2.20 0.98 2.72
CA THR A 71 -3.10 0.91 3.87
C THR A 71 -4.56 0.89 3.40
N SER A 72 -5.46 0.46 4.28
CA SER A 72 -6.90 0.48 4.01
C SER A 72 -7.57 1.64 4.74
N VAL A 73 -8.37 2.42 4.04
CA VAL A 73 -9.21 3.48 4.61
C VAL A 73 -10.66 3.09 4.44
N ARG A 74 -11.45 3.17 5.51
CA ARG A 74 -12.87 2.86 5.46
C ARG A 74 -13.66 3.92 6.20
N SER A 75 -14.65 4.47 5.53
CA SER A 75 -15.68 5.32 6.11
C SER A 75 -17.06 4.72 5.91
N ARG A 76 -18.11 5.44 6.34
CA ARG A 76 -19.49 4.97 6.18
C ARG A 76 -19.86 4.77 4.71
N HIS A 77 -19.28 5.56 3.80
CA HIS A 77 -19.67 5.60 2.39
C HIS A 77 -18.59 5.08 1.44
N ARG A 78 -17.37 4.80 1.93
CA ARG A 78 -16.21 4.52 1.10
C ARG A 78 -15.33 3.44 1.73
N ALA A 79 -14.75 2.59 0.90
CA ALA A 79 -13.78 1.58 1.31
C ALA A 79 -12.68 1.53 0.25
N TRP A 80 -11.51 2.03 0.62
CA TRP A 80 -10.40 2.28 -0.28
C TRP A 80 -9.15 1.57 0.20
N ILE A 81 -8.32 1.15 -0.75
CA ILE A 81 -6.93 0.76 -0.50
C ILE A 81 -6.06 1.88 -1.05
N VAL A 82 -5.32 2.55 -0.18
CA VAL A 82 -4.46 3.67 -0.53
C VAL A 82 -3.02 3.19 -0.58
N GLY A 83 -2.34 3.45 -1.68
CA GLY A 83 -0.91 3.23 -1.85
C GLY A 83 -0.18 4.54 -2.09
N ALA A 84 0.93 4.76 -1.40
CA ALA A 84 1.74 5.98 -1.55
C ALA A 84 3.24 5.66 -1.37
N GLY A 85 4.09 6.48 -1.96
CA GLY A 85 5.54 6.37 -1.91
C GLY A 85 6.18 6.13 -3.28
N GLY A 86 7.45 5.79 -3.26
CA GLY A 86 8.30 5.73 -4.44
C GLY A 86 8.83 7.11 -4.83
N ASP A 87 9.44 7.17 -6.01
CA ASP A 87 9.95 8.38 -6.65
C ASP A 87 9.18 8.55 -7.97
N PRO A 88 8.31 9.57 -8.11
CA PRO A 88 8.32 10.86 -7.42
C PRO A 88 7.37 10.99 -6.22
N GLY A 89 6.96 9.89 -5.58
CA GLY A 89 6.05 9.93 -4.42
C GLY A 89 4.56 9.96 -4.79
N ASP A 90 4.16 9.27 -5.85
CA ASP A 90 2.78 9.20 -6.32
C ASP A 90 1.86 8.40 -5.38
N THR A 91 0.59 8.81 -5.38
CA THR A 91 -0.50 8.13 -4.66
C THR A 91 -1.44 7.43 -5.64
N VAL A 92 -1.79 6.20 -5.31
CA VAL A 92 -2.76 5.39 -6.06
C VAL A 92 -3.82 4.86 -5.09
N ILE A 93 -5.07 4.88 -5.50
CA ILE A 93 -6.20 4.48 -4.66
C ILE A 93 -7.04 3.47 -5.42
N PHE A 94 -7.32 2.33 -4.80
CA PHE A 94 -8.24 1.35 -5.33
C PHE A 94 -9.58 1.47 -4.59
N ASP A 95 -10.64 1.82 -5.31
CA ASP A 95 -11.99 1.83 -4.76
C ASP A 95 -12.55 0.40 -4.77
N ILE A 96 -12.75 -0.18 -3.59
CA ILE A 96 -13.21 -1.57 -3.47
C ILE A 96 -14.63 -1.74 -4.03
N ARG A 97 -15.46 -0.69 -3.96
CA ARG A 97 -16.86 -0.75 -4.39
C ARG A 97 -16.97 -0.69 -5.91
N THR A 98 -16.31 0.27 -6.54
CA THR A 98 -16.38 0.42 -8.01
C THR A 98 -15.35 -0.47 -8.74
N ARG A 99 -14.33 -0.95 -8.01
CA ARG A 99 -13.17 -1.69 -8.52
C ARG A 99 -12.30 -0.87 -9.48
N ASP A 100 -12.32 0.45 -9.34
CA ASP A 100 -11.51 1.36 -10.14
C ASP A 100 -10.23 1.76 -9.44
N VAL A 101 -9.24 2.12 -10.25
CA VAL A 101 -8.00 2.76 -9.82
C VAL A 101 -8.14 4.27 -10.00
N ILE A 102 -7.87 5.02 -8.93
CA ILE A 102 -7.96 6.46 -8.84
C ILE A 102 -6.55 6.99 -8.54
N HIS A 103 -6.11 7.99 -9.29
CA HIS A 103 -4.85 8.68 -9.01
C HIS A 103 -5.06 9.74 -7.93
N GLY A 104 -4.27 9.66 -6.87
CA GLY A 104 -4.26 10.64 -5.78
C GLY A 104 -3.23 11.76 -6.01
N PRO A 105 -3.16 12.74 -5.10
CA PRO A 105 -2.11 13.75 -5.09
C PRO A 105 -0.73 13.10 -4.82
N ASN A 106 0.34 13.74 -5.27
CA ASN A 106 1.70 13.33 -4.89
C ASN A 106 1.99 13.75 -3.45
N LEU A 107 2.85 12.98 -2.77
CA LEU A 107 3.47 13.36 -1.52
C LEU A 107 4.19 14.72 -1.67
N CYS A 108 4.31 15.47 -0.58
CA CYS A 108 5.11 16.69 -0.54
C CYS A 108 6.59 16.40 -0.76
N SER A 109 7.08 15.28 -0.21
CA SER A 109 8.43 14.75 -0.45
C SER A 109 8.37 13.24 -0.75
N ALA A 110 9.17 12.82 -1.74
CA ALA A 110 9.27 11.42 -2.14
C ALA A 110 9.76 10.55 -0.96
N LYS A 111 9.12 9.39 -0.75
CA LYS A 111 9.46 8.46 0.34
C LYS A 111 9.60 7.06 -0.19
N SER A 112 10.70 6.37 0.15
CA SER A 112 10.92 5.00 -0.28
C SER A 112 10.38 4.01 0.73
N CYS A 113 9.42 3.21 0.30
CA CYS A 113 8.75 2.22 1.15
C CYS A 113 8.22 2.82 2.46
N PRO A 114 7.44 3.92 2.42
CA PRO A 114 7.02 4.62 3.63
C PRO A 114 6.20 3.70 4.55
N MET A 115 6.11 4.04 5.82
CA MET A 115 5.07 3.50 6.69
C MET A 115 3.78 4.30 6.46
N LEU A 116 2.69 3.62 6.08
CA LEU A 116 1.36 4.22 5.99
C LEU A 116 0.49 3.73 7.13
N THR A 117 -0.17 4.65 7.81
CA THR A 117 -1.20 4.33 8.80
C THR A 117 -2.46 5.14 8.54
N ALA A 118 -3.63 4.51 8.73
CA ALA A 118 -4.92 5.17 8.56
C ALA A 118 -5.58 5.37 9.92
N VAL A 119 -6.02 6.59 10.20
CA VAL A 119 -6.80 6.94 11.40
C VAL A 119 -8.04 7.70 10.96
N GLY A 120 -9.20 7.04 11.07
CA GLY A 120 -10.45 7.56 10.50
C GLY A 120 -10.36 7.69 8.98
N GLU A 121 -10.63 8.88 8.45
CA GLU A 121 -10.50 9.21 7.03
C GLU A 121 -9.16 9.88 6.68
N ARG A 122 -8.17 9.83 7.59
CA ARG A 122 -6.83 10.39 7.36
C ARG A 122 -5.80 9.29 7.16
N VAL A 123 -4.89 9.49 6.22
CA VAL A 123 -3.73 8.63 6.00
C VAL A 123 -2.47 9.40 6.35
N TYR A 124 -1.64 8.83 7.20
CA TYR A 124 -0.35 9.39 7.55
C TYR A 124 0.74 8.62 6.84
N ALA A 125 1.71 9.34 6.28
CA ALA A 125 2.90 8.81 5.65
C ALA A 125 4.14 9.24 6.42
N LEU A 126 4.99 8.26 6.73
CA LEU A 126 6.27 8.46 7.38
C LEU A 126 7.35 7.70 6.59
N PRO A 127 8.56 8.25 6.39
CA PRO A 127 9.64 7.49 5.77
C PRO A 127 10.00 6.30 6.65
N LYS A 128 10.40 5.21 6.02
CA LYS A 128 10.95 4.06 6.76
C LYS A 128 12.31 4.37 7.36
N PHE A 129 13.11 5.16 6.64
CA PHE A 129 14.43 5.59 7.03
C PHE A 129 14.54 7.11 6.79
N PRO A 130 14.14 7.96 7.75
CA PRO A 130 14.25 9.40 7.58
C PRO A 130 15.69 9.81 7.30
N SER A 131 15.87 10.71 6.33
CA SER A 131 17.15 11.25 5.88
C SER A 131 17.13 12.76 6.01
N TRP A 132 18.25 13.36 6.43
CA TRP A 132 18.45 14.82 6.44
C TRP A 132 19.31 15.31 5.27
N THR A 133 19.72 14.43 4.36
CA THR A 133 20.79 14.75 3.39
C THR A 133 20.37 14.63 1.94
N LYS A 134 19.41 13.75 1.63
CA LYS A 134 18.95 13.52 0.26
C LYS A 134 17.64 12.74 0.20
N ASP A 135 17.00 12.83 -0.96
CA ASP A 135 15.87 12.00 -1.38
C ASP A 135 16.28 10.55 -1.75
N PRO A 136 15.30 9.62 -1.78
CA PRO A 136 13.98 9.74 -1.16
C PRO A 136 14.11 9.71 0.37
N ASP A 137 13.09 10.20 1.09
CA ASP A 137 13.03 10.29 2.57
C ASP A 137 13.65 11.56 3.20
N PHE A 138 13.93 12.60 2.40
CA PHE A 138 14.25 13.95 2.90
C PHE A 138 13.01 14.63 3.52
N PRO A 139 13.15 15.61 4.44
CA PRO A 139 12.00 16.32 4.98
C PRO A 139 11.08 16.92 3.90
N PRO A 140 9.78 17.02 4.16
CA PRO A 140 9.11 16.65 5.41
C PRO A 140 8.98 15.14 5.60
N TRP A 141 9.20 14.68 6.83
CA TRP A 141 9.07 13.25 7.13
C TRP A 141 7.64 12.84 7.46
N PHE A 142 6.86 13.74 8.06
CA PHE A 142 5.49 13.43 8.47
C PHE A 142 4.55 14.16 7.53
N GLU A 143 3.71 13.40 6.85
CA GLU A 143 2.68 13.96 5.99
C GLU A 143 1.33 13.31 6.27
N VAL A 144 0.26 14.06 6.08
CA VAL A 144 -1.12 13.57 6.21
C VAL A 144 -1.92 13.87 4.95
N LEU A 145 -2.70 12.89 4.51
CA LEU A 145 -3.72 13.03 3.49
C LEU A 145 -5.09 12.91 4.15
N ASP A 146 -5.84 14.00 4.18
CA ASP A 146 -7.24 14.01 4.65
C ASP A 146 -8.19 13.67 3.50
N LEU A 147 -8.91 12.56 3.63
CA LEU A 147 -9.83 12.07 2.61
C LEU A 147 -11.30 12.39 2.93
N SER A 148 -11.59 13.10 4.02
CA SER A 148 -12.96 13.41 4.45
C SER A 148 -13.74 14.23 3.41
N GLN A 149 -13.06 15.14 2.71
CA GLN A 149 -13.63 15.96 1.63
C GLN A 149 -13.26 15.46 0.24
N ALA A 150 -12.55 14.33 0.13
CA ALA A 150 -12.07 13.84 -1.16
C ALA A 150 -13.25 13.49 -2.08
N ARG A 151 -13.15 13.81 -3.36
CA ARG A 151 -14.16 13.48 -4.38
C ARG A 151 -13.49 12.81 -5.56
N VAL A 152 -14.09 11.72 -6.04
CA VAL A 152 -13.63 11.05 -7.25
C VAL A 152 -14.19 11.81 -8.44
N VAL A 153 -13.32 12.29 -9.31
CA VAL A 153 -13.68 12.96 -10.56
C VAL A 153 -13.17 12.14 -11.73
N VAL A 154 -14.01 12.01 -12.76
CA VAL A 154 -13.70 11.27 -13.98
C VAL A 154 -13.35 12.27 -15.06
N THR A 155 -12.09 12.27 -15.49
CA THR A 155 -11.65 13.01 -16.67
C THR A 155 -11.54 12.04 -17.84
N ALA A 156 -11.55 12.54 -19.08
CA ALA A 156 -11.45 11.76 -20.32
C ALA A 156 -10.26 10.77 -20.39
N ARG A 157 -9.27 10.87 -19.48
CA ARG A 157 -8.07 10.01 -19.46
C ARG A 157 -7.89 9.17 -18.19
N ARG A 158 -8.53 9.52 -17.05
CA ARG A 158 -8.31 8.84 -15.75
C ARG A 158 -9.30 9.29 -14.68
N HIS A 159 -9.47 8.47 -13.65
CA HIS A 159 -10.09 8.86 -12.39
C HIS A 159 -9.03 9.53 -11.50
N HIS A 160 -9.35 10.69 -10.93
CA HIS A 160 -8.48 11.39 -9.99
C HIS A 160 -9.26 11.88 -8.77
N LEU A 161 -8.55 12.16 -7.68
CA LEU A 161 -9.13 12.79 -6.50
C LEU A 161 -9.03 14.31 -6.54
N GLU A 162 -10.10 14.97 -6.10
CA GLU A 162 -10.15 16.41 -5.82
C GLU A 162 -10.55 16.67 -4.36
N GLY A 163 -10.22 17.86 -3.85
CA GLY A 163 -10.57 18.27 -2.49
C GLY A 163 -9.69 17.66 -1.40
N CYS A 164 -8.53 17.11 -1.78
CA CYS A 164 -7.52 16.60 -0.85
C CYS A 164 -6.10 16.82 -1.39
N SER A 165 -5.15 17.02 -0.47
CA SER A 165 -3.72 17.08 -0.75
C SER A 165 -2.97 16.43 0.40
N TRP A 166 -1.73 16.01 0.15
CA TRP A 166 -0.80 15.75 1.24
C TRP A 166 -0.42 17.07 1.89
N VAL A 167 -0.31 17.07 3.22
CA VAL A 167 0.07 18.22 4.02
C VAL A 167 1.19 17.80 4.96
N GLU A 168 2.27 18.58 4.99
CA GLU A 168 3.35 18.44 5.95
C GLU A 168 2.83 18.63 7.38
N LEU A 169 3.23 17.73 8.26
CA LEU A 169 3.05 17.87 9.69
C LEU A 169 4.36 18.34 10.34
N PRO A 170 4.27 19.11 11.44
CA PRO A 170 5.45 19.56 12.16
C PRO A 170 6.31 18.36 12.57
N HIS A 171 7.63 18.51 12.41
CA HIS A 171 8.57 17.53 12.95
C HIS A 171 8.33 17.37 14.46
N PRO A 172 8.28 16.14 14.98
CA PRO A 172 8.17 15.95 16.41
C PRO A 172 9.40 16.58 17.08
N PRO A 173 9.26 17.14 18.29
CA PRO A 173 10.31 17.93 18.96
C PRO A 173 11.63 17.20 19.25
N CYS A 174 11.75 15.93 18.87
CA CYS A 174 12.74 14.98 19.35
C CYS A 174 13.56 14.32 18.23
N PHE A 175 13.81 15.05 17.13
CA PHE A 175 14.92 14.69 16.25
C PHE A 175 16.18 15.42 16.71
N PRO A 176 17.11 14.72 17.40
CA PRO A 176 18.38 15.29 17.84
C PRO A 176 19.31 15.64 16.68
#